data_AF-A0A5N6VQ35-F1
#
_entry.id   AF-A0A5N6VQ35-F1
#
_cell.length_a   1.000
_cell.length_b   1.000
_cell.length_c   1.000
_cell.angle_alpha   90.00
_cell.angle_beta   90.00
_cell.angle_gamma   90.00
#
_symmetry.space_group_name_H-M   'P 1'
#
loop_
_entity.id
_entity.type
_entity.pdbx_description
1 polymer ?
#
loop_
_entity_poly.entity_id
_entity_poly.type
_entity_poly.pdbx_seq_one_letter_code
_entity_poly.pdbx_strand_id
1 'polypeptide(L)'
;MSTPRHRSHDGCWTCKSVRRKCDRTRPTCKACSSRGVPCEGYEIRLRWGSGIASRGRFTGAEEPVEASIPPRVKGRRRDLSRERRRKCANVANGKAEAGSYRPQRGSAVAERTADIQSTERDRLFEEFLSSGINVLHSTSVNDSRNLLEPRLPILCQQSSSLYAICVALQASLMPTVRPHFYEYFDVALNLFRTELSSNVTYLEDGTFTAGLLLCSIGLMHAMPWSMHLHGMYGLLQAHGLYGPGERTEFRTHLLEVMGVMDLPTFTVGRSTSLGFWRQHCCNRASLQHPLGDEIEVVSGLPRSLLDIISCIGHGATEEDFWNWPGSPGSLTQHQLWEAYRLAGMLAIRYGHLLLVPQSSGTLTGSTVQANEASSRPLMLPSTTVIASRIVSHLDALRRAFTETEGAGSLIFNAIKYPAFIAGLQADIINAQPELKDVLRCCLSTYDHPHGFERDFELLLEVLEEWWSHHHDMANAHELALARGMEIGLL
;
A
#
# COMPACT_ATOMS: atom_id res chain seq x y z
N MET A 1 -36.49 3.86 54.75
CA MET A 1 -36.40 3.50 53.32
C MET A 1 -35.08 4.02 52.76
N SER A 2 -34.12 3.15 52.49
CA SER A 2 -32.80 3.52 51.95
C SER A 2 -32.93 3.64 50.43
N THR A 3 -32.89 4.86 49.90
CA THR A 3 -32.91 5.14 48.46
C THR A 3 -31.80 4.35 47.74
N PRO A 4 -32.05 3.77 46.56
CA PRO A 4 -31.02 3.07 45.80
C PRO A 4 -29.89 4.05 45.46
N ARG A 5 -28.67 3.78 45.95
CA ARG A 5 -27.50 4.60 45.63
C ARG A 5 -27.22 4.50 44.12
N HIS A 6 -27.59 5.54 43.37
CA HIS A 6 -27.23 5.69 41.96
C HIS A 6 -25.70 5.72 41.86
N ARG A 7 -25.10 4.64 41.34
CA ARG A 7 -23.65 4.56 41.16
C ARG A 7 -23.29 5.40 39.95
N SER A 8 -22.61 6.51 40.16
CA SER A 8 -22.10 7.31 39.06
C SER A 8 -21.01 6.56 38.29
N HIS A 9 -21.12 6.53 36.97
CA HIS A 9 -20.18 5.86 36.08
C HIS A 9 -18.87 6.65 35.84
N ASP A 10 -18.72 7.84 36.43
CA ASP A 10 -17.66 8.81 36.11
C ASP A 10 -16.49 8.86 37.12
N GLY A 11 -16.27 7.80 37.89
CA GLY A 11 -15.09 7.70 38.77
C GLY A 11 -13.80 7.36 38.01
N CYS A 12 -12.63 7.68 38.60
CA CYS A 12 -11.34 7.23 38.05
C CYS A 12 -11.22 5.70 38.08
N TRP A 13 -10.34 5.14 37.25
CA TRP A 13 -10.17 3.68 37.13
C TRP A 13 -9.76 3.01 38.44
N THR A 14 -8.86 3.63 39.20
CA THR A 14 -8.44 3.12 40.52
C THR A 14 -9.60 3.04 41.51
N CYS A 15 -10.51 4.03 41.52
CA CYS A 15 -11.67 3.97 42.41
C CYS A 15 -12.73 2.97 41.92
N LYS A 16 -12.88 2.82 40.60
CA LYS A 16 -13.80 1.87 39.98
C LYS A 16 -13.39 0.42 40.25
N SER A 17 -12.10 0.08 40.12
CA SER A 17 -11.59 -1.27 40.35
C SER A 17 -11.82 -1.72 41.79
N VAL A 18 -11.59 -0.83 42.75
CA VAL A 18 -11.78 -1.07 44.19
C VAL A 18 -13.22 -0.79 44.67
N ARG A 19 -14.14 -0.43 43.76
CA ARG A 19 -15.58 -0.18 44.01
C ARG A 19 -15.87 0.84 45.11
N ARG A 20 -15.06 1.91 45.19
CA ARG A 20 -15.23 3.00 46.16
C ARG A 20 -15.76 4.27 45.51
N LYS A 21 -16.25 5.21 46.35
CA LYS A 21 -16.72 6.52 45.87
C LYS A 21 -15.53 7.36 45.42
N CYS A 22 -15.59 7.88 44.20
CA CYS A 22 -14.60 8.82 43.65
C CYS A 22 -15.17 10.24 43.75
N ASP A 23 -14.31 11.19 44.11
CA ASP A 23 -14.60 12.62 44.22
C ASP A 23 -14.47 13.38 42.89
N ARG A 24 -13.98 12.70 41.84
CA ARG A 24 -13.91 13.19 40.44
C ARG A 24 -13.03 14.43 40.19
N THR A 25 -12.15 14.79 41.12
CA THR A 25 -11.17 15.86 40.87
C THR A 25 -10.17 15.43 39.79
N ARG A 26 -9.87 16.32 38.85
CA ARG A 26 -8.87 16.11 37.79
C ARG A 26 -7.62 16.95 38.10
N PRO A 27 -6.41 16.47 37.75
CA PRO A 27 -6.10 15.24 37.03
C PRO A 27 -6.14 13.97 37.89
N THR A 28 -5.98 14.07 39.22
CA THR A 28 -6.02 12.94 40.15
C THR A 28 -7.09 13.13 41.23
N CYS A 29 -7.67 12.00 41.67
CA CYS A 29 -8.74 11.99 42.66
C CYS A 29 -8.19 12.23 44.08
N LYS A 30 -8.82 13.08 44.92
CA LYS A 30 -8.34 13.29 46.31
C LYS A 30 -8.40 12.00 47.13
N ALA A 31 -9.35 11.11 46.82
CA ALA A 31 -9.42 9.79 47.47
C ALA A 31 -8.22 8.87 47.11
N CYS A 32 -7.56 9.12 45.99
CA CYS A 32 -6.39 8.40 45.52
C CYS A 32 -5.13 9.03 46.12
N SER A 33 -5.04 10.36 46.04
CA SER A 33 -3.94 11.17 46.58
C SER A 33 -3.80 11.02 48.11
N SER A 34 -4.89 11.15 48.87
CA SER A 34 -4.88 10.99 50.34
C SER A 34 -4.45 9.60 50.82
N ARG A 35 -4.49 8.60 49.93
CA ARG A 35 -4.12 7.21 50.22
C ARG A 35 -2.76 6.82 49.64
N GLY A 36 -2.05 7.74 48.99
CA GLY A 36 -0.77 7.46 48.36
C GLY A 36 -0.85 6.40 47.24
N VAL A 37 -2.02 6.18 46.64
CA VAL A 37 -2.16 5.22 45.54
C VAL A 37 -2.15 5.93 44.18
N PRO A 38 -1.44 5.39 43.17
CA PRO A 38 -1.41 5.99 41.84
C PRO A 38 -2.82 6.00 41.23
N CYS A 39 -3.25 7.19 40.80
CA CYS A 39 -4.54 7.40 40.17
C CYS A 39 -4.41 7.15 38.67
N GLU A 40 -5.04 6.08 38.18
CA GLU A 40 -5.08 5.70 36.75
C GLU A 40 -5.96 6.63 35.89
N GLY A 41 -6.24 7.84 36.37
CA GLY A 41 -6.98 8.86 35.63
C GLY A 41 -8.44 8.51 35.29
N TYR A 42 -8.99 9.33 34.39
CA TYR A 42 -10.39 9.32 33.94
C TYR A 42 -10.52 9.02 32.44
N GLU A 43 -9.42 8.63 31.80
CA GLU A 43 -9.35 8.41 30.36
C GLU A 43 -10.24 7.26 29.90
N ILE A 44 -10.68 7.31 28.65
CA ILE A 44 -11.46 6.23 28.03
C ILE A 44 -10.48 5.08 27.69
N ARG A 45 -10.50 4.01 28.47
CA ARG A 45 -9.79 2.77 28.13
C ARG A 45 -10.62 1.97 27.14
N LEU A 46 -10.29 2.11 25.86
CA LEU A 46 -10.80 1.23 24.82
C LEU A 46 -10.32 -0.20 25.14
N ARG A 47 -11.26 -1.16 25.15
CA ARG A 47 -10.95 -2.59 25.22
C ARG A 47 -11.41 -3.20 23.92
N TRP A 48 -10.45 -3.50 23.06
CA TRP A 48 -10.68 -4.29 21.86
C TRP A 48 -10.97 -5.74 22.31
N GLY A 49 -12.21 -6.16 22.13
CA GLY A 49 -12.62 -7.55 22.39
C GLY A 49 -12.54 -8.33 21.09
N SER A 50 -12.06 -9.57 21.16
CA SER A 50 -11.88 -10.49 20.03
C SER A 50 -13.20 -11.05 19.46
N GLY A 51 -14.34 -10.39 19.68
CA GLY A 51 -15.62 -10.91 19.21
C GLY A 51 -16.67 -9.82 19.02
N ILE A 52 -17.71 -10.14 18.25
CA ILE A 52 -18.73 -9.23 17.72
C ILE A 52 -19.51 -8.45 18.78
N ALA A 53 -19.44 -8.87 20.04
CA ALA A 53 -20.07 -8.17 21.16
C ALA A 53 -19.14 -8.08 22.37
N SER A 54 -18.90 -6.87 22.86
CA SER A 54 -18.12 -6.66 24.09
C SER A 54 -18.79 -7.23 25.35
N ARG A 55 -20.12 -7.42 25.33
CA ARG A 55 -20.95 -7.97 26.41
C ARG A 55 -22.20 -8.67 25.85
N GLY A 56 -22.73 -9.65 26.59
CA GLY A 56 -23.99 -10.32 26.25
C GLY A 56 -23.82 -11.79 25.84
N ARG A 57 -24.71 -12.25 24.96
CA ARG A 57 -24.76 -13.64 24.51
C ARG A 57 -23.61 -14.00 23.58
N PHE A 58 -23.24 -13.08 22.70
CA PHE A 58 -22.20 -13.24 21.67
C PHE A 58 -20.82 -12.72 22.09
N THR A 59 -20.55 -12.63 23.40
CA THR A 59 -19.24 -12.16 23.86
C THR A 59 -18.16 -13.19 23.57
N GLY A 60 -17.18 -12.78 22.77
CA GLY A 60 -16.11 -13.64 22.27
C GLY A 60 -16.51 -14.52 21.08
N ALA A 61 -17.68 -14.29 20.48
CA ALA A 61 -18.06 -14.93 19.23
C ALA A 61 -17.49 -14.14 18.03
N GLU A 62 -16.92 -14.83 17.06
CA GLU A 62 -16.37 -14.19 15.84
C GLU A 62 -17.46 -13.87 14.81
N GLU A 63 -18.60 -14.58 14.88
CA GLU A 63 -19.73 -14.43 13.97
C GLU A 63 -21.08 -14.35 14.75
N PRO A 64 -22.15 -13.76 14.20
CA PRO A 64 -23.46 -13.63 14.86
C PRO A 64 -24.30 -14.92 14.83
N VAL A 65 -23.65 -16.09 14.94
CA VAL A 65 -24.30 -17.41 14.95
C VAL A 65 -24.16 -18.06 16.33
N GLU A 66 -25.12 -18.90 16.73
CA GLU A 66 -25.07 -19.51 18.07
C GLU A 66 -23.90 -20.49 18.25
N ALA A 67 -23.39 -21.06 17.15
CA ALA A 67 -22.29 -22.02 17.15
C ALA A 67 -20.92 -21.37 17.39
N SER A 68 -20.74 -20.11 17.04
CA SER A 68 -19.49 -19.35 17.24
C SER A 68 -19.35 -18.82 18.67
N ILE A 69 -20.38 -19.00 19.53
CA ILE A 69 -20.32 -18.58 20.92
C ILE A 69 -19.37 -19.52 21.67
N PRO A 70 -18.22 -19.03 22.18
CA PRO A 70 -17.27 -19.88 22.87
C PRO A 70 -17.92 -20.50 24.12
N PRO A 71 -17.66 -21.79 24.39
CA PRO A 71 -18.20 -22.46 25.56
C PRO A 71 -17.76 -21.75 26.83
N ARG A 72 -18.73 -21.21 27.58
CA ARG A 72 -18.42 -20.51 28.84
C ARG A 72 -17.76 -21.49 29.82
N VAL A 73 -16.54 -21.16 30.25
CA VAL A 73 -15.83 -21.88 31.32
C VAL A 73 -16.72 -21.90 32.58
N LYS A 74 -17.19 -23.10 32.95
CA LYS A 74 -18.01 -23.31 34.15
C LYS A 74 -17.17 -23.00 35.38
N GLY A 75 -17.61 -22.05 36.22
CA GLY A 75 -16.88 -21.75 37.46
C GLY A 75 -17.28 -20.48 38.22
N ARG A 76 -18.10 -19.58 37.67
CA ARG A 76 -18.57 -18.43 38.46
C ARG A 76 -19.71 -18.84 39.39
N ARG A 77 -19.58 -18.50 40.67
CA ARG A 77 -20.57 -18.70 41.76
C ARG A 77 -22.00 -18.29 41.40
N ARG A 78 -22.17 -17.35 40.44
CA ARG A 78 -23.46 -16.86 39.94
C ARG A 78 -24.15 -17.87 39.02
N ASP A 79 -23.39 -18.66 38.25
CA ASP A 79 -23.89 -19.66 37.31
C ASP A 79 -24.42 -20.90 38.06
N LEU A 80 -23.75 -21.32 39.13
CA LEU A 80 -24.23 -22.36 40.04
C LEU A 80 -25.59 -22.01 40.70
N SER A 81 -25.86 -20.73 40.96
CA SER A 81 -27.15 -20.28 41.50
C SER A 81 -28.28 -20.32 40.47
N ARG A 82 -27.96 -20.06 39.19
CA ARG A 82 -28.92 -20.14 38.07
C ARG A 82 -29.21 -21.60 37.71
N GLU A 83 -28.21 -22.47 37.80
CA GLU A 83 -28.37 -23.92 37.65
C GLU A 83 -29.30 -24.49 38.73
N ARG A 84 -29.13 -24.08 40.00
CA ARG A 84 -30.05 -24.47 41.09
C ARG A 84 -31.48 -23.98 40.85
N ARG A 85 -31.66 -22.75 40.38
CA ARG A 85 -32.99 -22.22 40.04
C ARG A 85 -33.64 -22.95 38.86
N ARG A 86 -32.87 -23.33 37.84
CA ARG A 86 -33.36 -24.15 36.72
C ARG A 86 -33.71 -25.57 37.15
N LYS A 87 -32.94 -26.18 38.05
CA LYS A 87 -33.27 -27.49 38.64
C LYS A 87 -34.55 -27.46 39.48
N CYS A 88 -34.82 -26.38 40.23
CA CYS A 88 -36.08 -26.23 40.94
C CYS A 88 -37.29 -25.98 40.02
N ALA A 89 -37.10 -25.31 38.87
CA ALA A 89 -38.18 -25.08 37.91
C ALA A 89 -38.57 -26.34 37.12
N ASN A 90 -37.61 -27.22 36.81
CA ASN A 90 -37.86 -28.46 36.05
C ASN A 90 -38.56 -29.57 36.86
N VAL A 91 -38.62 -29.47 38.19
CA VAL A 91 -39.37 -30.43 39.04
C VAL A 91 -40.87 -30.08 39.09
N ALA A 92 -41.25 -28.85 38.72
CA ALA A 92 -42.63 -28.39 38.82
C ALA A 92 -43.47 -28.61 37.56
N ASN A 93 -42.89 -29.02 36.42
CA ASN A 93 -43.61 -29.10 35.15
C ASN A 93 -43.33 -30.41 34.40
N GLY A 94 -43.70 -31.53 35.03
CA GLY A 94 -43.79 -32.82 34.37
C GLY A 94 -45.20 -33.05 33.85
N LYS A 95 -45.42 -32.84 32.55
CA LYS A 95 -46.32 -33.60 31.63
C LYS A 95 -46.69 -32.75 30.40
N ALA A 96 -46.28 -33.20 29.22
CA ALA A 96 -47.08 -33.35 27.99
C ALA A 96 -46.13 -33.47 26.78
N GLU A 97 -46.07 -34.68 26.22
CA GLU A 97 -45.59 -34.92 24.86
C GLU A 97 -46.59 -34.33 23.86
N ALA A 98 -46.11 -33.54 22.90
CA ALA A 98 -46.76 -33.35 21.60
C ALA A 98 -45.71 -32.82 20.62
N GLY A 99 -45.62 -33.47 19.46
CA GLY A 99 -44.68 -33.15 18.40
C GLY A 99 -44.80 -31.73 17.89
N SER A 100 -43.66 -31.16 17.50
CA SER A 100 -43.60 -29.88 16.78
C SER A 100 -42.51 -29.96 15.73
N TYR A 101 -42.97 -29.91 14.48
CA TYR A 101 -42.17 -29.70 13.28
C TYR A 101 -41.21 -28.52 13.46
N ARG A 102 -39.92 -28.75 13.20
CA ARG A 102 -38.90 -27.69 13.12
C ARG A 102 -38.88 -27.16 11.68
N PRO A 103 -39.10 -25.85 11.42
CA PRO A 103 -38.94 -25.31 10.08
C PRO A 103 -37.44 -25.25 9.75
N GLN A 104 -36.98 -26.14 8.86
CA GLN A 104 -35.75 -25.95 8.10
C GLN A 104 -35.99 -24.80 7.11
N ARG A 105 -35.75 -23.55 7.51
CA ARG A 105 -35.83 -22.40 6.60
C ARG A 105 -34.65 -21.42 6.69
N GLY A 106 -33.55 -21.87 7.30
CA GLY A 106 -32.29 -21.10 7.43
C GLY A 106 -31.12 -21.64 6.60
N SER A 107 -31.06 -22.95 6.29
CA SER A 107 -29.91 -23.56 5.58
C SER A 107 -29.88 -23.17 4.10
N ALA A 108 -31.02 -23.30 3.42
CA ALA A 108 -31.10 -23.06 1.99
C ALA A 108 -30.90 -21.58 1.58
N VAL A 109 -31.09 -20.63 2.51
CA VAL A 109 -30.84 -19.21 2.23
C VAL A 109 -29.35 -18.89 2.43
N ALA A 110 -28.73 -19.41 3.49
CA ALA A 110 -27.30 -19.26 3.75
C ALA A 110 -26.44 -19.95 2.68
N GLU A 111 -26.83 -21.16 2.26
CA GLU A 111 -26.20 -21.89 1.15
C GLU A 111 -26.38 -21.12 -0.17
N ARG A 112 -27.56 -20.57 -0.47
CA ARG A 112 -27.78 -19.75 -1.67
C ARG A 112 -27.00 -18.44 -1.65
N THR A 113 -26.87 -17.77 -0.50
CA THR A 113 -26.07 -16.55 -0.40
C THR A 113 -24.57 -16.82 -0.51
N ALA A 114 -24.09 -17.93 0.03
CA ALA A 114 -22.70 -18.36 -0.11
C ALA A 114 -22.37 -18.77 -1.56
N ASP A 115 -23.31 -19.46 -2.22
CA ASP A 115 -23.20 -19.85 -3.63
C ASP A 115 -23.19 -18.61 -4.55
N ILE A 116 -24.09 -17.64 -4.32
CA ILE A 116 -24.10 -16.36 -5.04
C ILE A 116 -22.79 -15.58 -4.82
N GLN A 117 -22.30 -15.48 -3.59
CA GLN A 117 -21.03 -14.80 -3.29
C GLN A 117 -19.83 -15.53 -3.91
N SER A 118 -19.84 -16.86 -3.97
CA SER A 118 -18.81 -17.63 -4.68
C SER A 118 -18.83 -17.31 -6.17
N THR A 119 -20.02 -17.31 -6.80
CA THR A 119 -20.14 -17.01 -8.23
C THR A 119 -19.75 -15.57 -8.58
N GLU A 120 -19.99 -14.62 -7.70
CA GLU A 120 -19.56 -13.22 -7.90
C GLU A 120 -18.04 -13.09 -7.82
N ARG A 121 -17.39 -13.76 -6.84
CA ARG A 121 -15.94 -13.76 -6.71
C ARG A 121 -15.25 -14.41 -7.90
N ASP A 122 -15.79 -15.51 -8.40
CA ASP A 122 -15.26 -16.18 -9.59
C ASP A 122 -15.39 -15.29 -10.83
N ARG A 123 -16.53 -14.60 -11.00
CA ARG A 123 -16.70 -13.62 -12.08
C ARG A 123 -15.68 -12.48 -11.98
N LEU A 124 -15.48 -11.91 -10.79
CA LEU A 124 -14.50 -10.86 -10.56
C LEU A 124 -13.08 -11.34 -10.85
N PHE A 125 -12.76 -12.59 -10.50
CA PHE A 125 -11.45 -13.17 -10.79
C PHE A 125 -11.21 -13.35 -12.30
N GLU A 126 -12.19 -13.83 -13.05
CA GLU A 126 -12.09 -13.94 -14.52
C GLU A 126 -11.97 -12.56 -15.19
N GLU A 127 -12.69 -11.56 -14.68
CA GLU A 127 -12.57 -10.17 -15.15
C GLU A 127 -11.19 -9.57 -14.84
N PHE A 128 -10.61 -9.94 -13.68
CA PHE A 128 -9.24 -9.59 -13.33
C PHE A 128 -8.24 -10.17 -14.32
N LEU A 129 -8.34 -11.48 -14.62
CA LEU A 129 -7.43 -12.15 -15.55
C LEU A 129 -7.50 -11.58 -16.96
N SER A 130 -8.68 -11.14 -17.40
CA SER A 130 -8.88 -10.63 -18.76
C SER A 130 -8.50 -9.17 -18.93
N SER A 131 -8.66 -8.33 -17.90
CA SER A 131 -8.45 -6.89 -18.03
C SER A 131 -7.91 -6.20 -16.79
N GLY A 132 -8.29 -6.65 -15.59
CA GLY A 132 -7.86 -6.02 -14.34
C GLY A 132 -6.35 -6.11 -14.10
N ILE A 133 -5.71 -7.21 -14.48
CA ILE A 133 -4.27 -7.45 -14.30
C ILE A 133 -3.40 -6.40 -15.00
N ASN A 134 -3.92 -5.77 -16.06
CA ASN A 134 -3.24 -4.73 -16.82
C ASN A 134 -2.87 -3.51 -15.97
N VAL A 135 -3.56 -3.28 -14.84
CA VAL A 135 -3.21 -2.23 -13.87
C VAL A 135 -1.78 -2.34 -13.35
N LEU A 136 -1.25 -3.56 -13.31
CA LEU A 136 0.07 -3.82 -12.74
C LEU A 136 1.21 -3.39 -13.68
N HIS A 137 0.89 -2.90 -14.87
CA HIS A 137 1.86 -2.49 -15.88
C HIS A 137 1.75 -1.00 -16.20
N SER A 138 2.90 -0.31 -16.22
CA SER A 138 2.95 1.14 -16.49
C SER A 138 3.02 1.49 -17.98
N THR A 139 3.34 0.55 -18.88
CA THR A 139 3.58 0.89 -20.31
C THR A 139 3.01 -0.07 -21.35
N SER A 140 3.09 -1.38 -21.13
CA SER A 140 2.61 -2.39 -22.09
C SER A 140 2.11 -3.62 -21.37
N VAL A 141 1.03 -4.19 -21.88
CA VAL A 141 0.45 -5.48 -21.44
C VAL A 141 0.90 -6.63 -22.32
N ASN A 142 1.26 -6.35 -23.58
CA ASN A 142 1.63 -7.35 -24.58
C ASN A 142 3.14 -7.60 -24.62
N ASP A 143 3.75 -7.81 -23.45
CA ASP A 143 5.15 -8.19 -23.36
C ASP A 143 5.26 -9.71 -23.24
N SER A 144 5.95 -10.36 -24.18
CA SER A 144 6.20 -11.80 -24.13
C SER A 144 7.00 -12.23 -22.89
N ARG A 145 7.61 -11.28 -22.19
CA ARG A 145 8.34 -11.46 -20.93
C ARG A 145 7.44 -11.33 -19.69
N ASN A 146 6.13 -11.09 -19.85
CA ASN A 146 5.20 -11.10 -18.72
C ASN A 146 5.08 -12.50 -18.14
N LEU A 147 5.68 -12.72 -16.97
CA LEU A 147 5.69 -14.01 -16.29
C LEU A 147 4.49 -14.20 -15.34
N LEU A 148 3.80 -13.11 -14.98
CA LEU A 148 2.74 -13.14 -13.96
C LEU A 148 1.44 -13.67 -14.54
N GLU A 149 0.95 -13.08 -15.63
CA GLU A 149 -0.34 -13.42 -16.25
C GLU A 149 -0.53 -14.92 -16.51
N PRO A 150 0.39 -15.65 -17.20
CA PRO A 150 0.19 -17.07 -17.47
C PRO A 150 0.30 -17.96 -16.22
N ARG A 151 0.96 -17.49 -15.14
CA ARG A 151 1.18 -18.27 -13.91
C ARG A 151 0.14 -17.98 -12.83
N LEU A 152 -0.54 -16.84 -12.91
CA LEU A 152 -1.43 -16.35 -11.86
C LEU A 152 -2.55 -17.34 -11.49
N PRO A 153 -3.23 -18.04 -12.42
CA PRO A 153 -4.24 -19.03 -12.06
C PRO A 153 -3.67 -20.18 -11.21
N ILE A 154 -2.46 -20.65 -11.53
CA ILE A 154 -1.78 -21.73 -10.80
C ILE A 154 -1.37 -21.23 -9.41
N LEU A 155 -0.83 -20.02 -9.31
CA LEU A 155 -0.45 -19.42 -8.03
C LEU A 155 -1.68 -19.19 -7.13
N CYS A 156 -2.82 -18.80 -7.70
CA CYS A 156 -4.08 -18.64 -6.95
C CYS A 156 -4.63 -19.96 -6.41
N GLN A 157 -4.38 -21.08 -7.09
CA GLN A 157 -4.71 -22.41 -6.56
C GLN A 157 -3.84 -22.80 -5.36
N GLN A 158 -2.60 -22.29 -5.31
CA GLN A 158 -1.66 -22.53 -4.21
C GLN A 158 -1.93 -21.59 -3.03
N SER A 159 -2.34 -20.36 -3.29
CA SER A 159 -2.54 -19.30 -2.29
C SER A 159 -3.96 -18.74 -2.33
N SER A 160 -4.75 -19.12 -1.32
CA SER A 160 -6.11 -18.58 -1.14
C SER A 160 -6.12 -17.07 -0.90
N SER A 161 -5.06 -16.53 -0.30
CA SER A 161 -4.92 -15.08 -0.12
C SER A 161 -4.69 -14.37 -1.45
N LEU A 162 -3.83 -14.90 -2.32
CA LEU A 162 -3.59 -14.33 -3.65
C LEU A 162 -4.89 -14.21 -4.46
N TYR A 163 -5.69 -15.28 -4.52
CA TYR A 163 -6.99 -15.24 -5.19
C TYR A 163 -7.89 -14.13 -4.63
N ALA A 164 -8.02 -14.04 -3.30
CA ALA A 164 -8.85 -13.02 -2.66
C ALA A 164 -8.34 -11.59 -2.92
N ILE A 165 -7.02 -11.40 -3.02
CA ILE A 165 -6.40 -10.11 -3.33
C ILE A 165 -6.70 -9.71 -4.79
N CYS A 166 -6.60 -10.64 -5.74
CA CYS A 166 -6.99 -10.39 -7.14
C CYS A 166 -8.47 -9.95 -7.24
N VAL A 167 -9.36 -10.62 -6.51
CA VAL A 167 -10.79 -10.24 -6.46
C VAL A 167 -10.98 -8.86 -5.83
N ALA A 168 -10.31 -8.57 -4.71
CA ALA A 168 -10.40 -7.25 -4.07
C ALA A 168 -9.87 -6.14 -4.99
N LEU A 169 -8.77 -6.39 -5.70
CA LEU A 169 -8.23 -5.47 -6.68
C LEU A 169 -9.23 -5.20 -7.80
N GLN A 170 -9.81 -6.23 -8.42
CA GLN A 170 -10.84 -6.05 -9.45
C GLN A 170 -12.06 -5.29 -8.94
N ALA A 171 -12.54 -5.62 -7.73
CA ALA A 171 -13.65 -4.91 -7.09
C ALA A 171 -13.36 -3.42 -6.96
N SER A 172 -12.10 -3.03 -6.76
CA SER A 172 -11.68 -1.64 -6.66
C SER A 172 -11.74 -0.87 -8.00
N LEU A 173 -11.58 -1.59 -9.13
CA LEU A 173 -11.58 -1.03 -10.48
C LEU A 173 -13.00 -0.85 -11.03
N MET A 174 -13.94 -1.69 -10.60
CA MET A 174 -15.32 -1.67 -11.13
C MET A 174 -16.20 -0.64 -10.40
N PRO A 175 -16.76 0.38 -11.08
CA PRO A 175 -17.60 1.39 -10.43
C PRO A 175 -18.81 0.83 -9.66
N THR A 176 -19.38 -0.27 -10.15
CA THR A 176 -20.55 -0.93 -9.55
C THR A 176 -20.24 -1.71 -8.28
N VAL A 177 -19.02 -2.26 -8.17
CA VAL A 177 -18.61 -3.14 -7.05
C VAL A 177 -17.73 -2.38 -6.05
N ARG A 178 -17.02 -1.33 -6.48
CA ARG A 178 -16.12 -0.48 -5.71
C ARG A 178 -16.65 -0.03 -4.34
N PRO A 179 -17.95 0.25 -4.10
CA PRO A 179 -18.46 0.53 -2.76
C PRO A 179 -18.21 -0.59 -1.73
N HIS A 180 -18.10 -1.84 -2.18
CA HIS A 180 -17.83 -3.02 -1.36
C HIS A 180 -16.35 -3.42 -1.35
N PHE A 181 -15.46 -2.64 -1.99
CA PHE A 181 -14.02 -2.91 -2.06
C PHE A 181 -13.42 -3.27 -0.69
N TYR A 182 -13.73 -2.48 0.35
CA TYR A 182 -13.18 -2.70 1.68
C TYR A 182 -13.63 -4.02 2.33
N GLU A 183 -14.79 -4.56 1.95
CA GLU A 183 -15.26 -5.87 2.43
C GLU A 183 -14.40 -6.99 1.82
N TYR A 184 -14.17 -6.94 0.50
CA TYR A 184 -13.28 -7.87 -0.19
C TYR A 184 -11.83 -7.73 0.30
N PHE A 185 -11.37 -6.51 0.54
CA PHE A 185 -10.02 -6.22 1.00
C PHE A 185 -9.78 -6.72 2.43
N ASP A 186 -10.76 -6.60 3.34
CA ASP A 186 -10.64 -7.16 4.70
C ASP A 186 -10.53 -8.69 4.68
N VAL A 187 -11.36 -9.37 3.87
CA VAL A 187 -11.27 -10.82 3.66
C VAL A 187 -9.89 -11.21 3.13
N ALA A 188 -9.40 -10.51 2.11
CA ALA A 188 -8.08 -10.74 1.52
C ALA A 188 -6.94 -10.59 2.55
N LEU A 189 -6.98 -9.52 3.36
CA LEU A 189 -5.98 -9.28 4.41
C LEU A 189 -6.02 -10.35 5.52
N ASN A 190 -7.21 -10.81 5.91
CA ASN A 190 -7.35 -11.86 6.93
C ASN A 190 -6.83 -13.21 6.44
N LEU A 191 -7.10 -13.57 5.19
CA LEU A 191 -6.52 -14.76 4.55
C LEU A 191 -5.00 -14.66 4.48
N PHE A 192 -4.46 -13.52 4.03
CA PHE A 192 -3.02 -13.29 3.93
C PHE A 192 -2.31 -13.41 5.29
N ARG A 193 -2.88 -12.81 6.35
CA ARG A 193 -2.35 -12.94 7.72
C ARG A 193 -2.39 -14.38 8.23
N THR A 194 -3.45 -15.11 7.91
CA THR A 194 -3.59 -16.52 8.30
C THR A 194 -2.52 -17.37 7.59
N GLU A 195 -2.29 -17.13 6.31
CA GLU A 195 -1.25 -17.78 5.51
C GLU A 195 0.14 -17.51 6.07
N LEU A 196 0.47 -16.25 6.39
CA LEU A 196 1.74 -15.88 7.02
C LEU A 196 1.92 -16.44 8.44
N SER A 197 0.83 -16.72 9.15
CA SER A 197 0.89 -17.31 10.50
C SER A 197 1.15 -18.81 10.51
N SER A 198 0.93 -19.48 9.36
CA SER A 198 1.36 -20.86 9.21
C SER A 198 2.90 -20.88 9.23
N ASN A 199 3.50 -21.81 9.98
CA ASN A 199 4.96 -21.88 10.11
C ASN A 199 5.58 -22.31 8.77
N VAL A 200 5.86 -21.36 7.88
CA VAL A 200 6.48 -21.62 6.59
C VAL A 200 8.00 -21.45 6.72
N THR A 201 8.77 -22.42 6.25
CA THR A 201 10.24 -22.32 6.18
C THR A 201 10.72 -21.56 4.94
N TYR A 202 9.83 -21.35 3.98
CA TYR A 202 10.07 -20.66 2.71
C TYR A 202 8.81 -19.93 2.26
N LEU A 203 8.93 -18.63 1.94
CA LEU A 203 7.79 -17.88 1.42
C LEU A 203 7.51 -18.29 -0.03
N GLU A 204 6.46 -19.09 -0.24
CA GLU A 204 6.02 -19.54 -1.56
C GLU A 204 5.74 -18.37 -2.50
N ASP A 205 5.93 -18.59 -3.81
CA ASP A 205 5.79 -17.53 -4.81
C ASP A 205 4.36 -16.99 -4.87
N GLY A 206 3.34 -17.81 -4.57
CA GLY A 206 1.94 -17.37 -4.45
C GLY A 206 1.75 -16.36 -3.32
N THR A 207 2.21 -16.69 -2.11
CA THR A 207 2.16 -15.79 -0.95
C THR A 207 3.03 -14.54 -1.15
N PHE A 208 4.19 -14.67 -1.80
CA PHE A 208 5.03 -13.51 -2.09
C PHE A 208 4.35 -12.55 -3.09
N THR A 209 3.76 -13.11 -4.16
CA THR A 209 2.97 -12.36 -5.14
C THR A 209 1.78 -11.67 -4.46
N ALA A 210 1.08 -12.35 -3.55
CA ALA A 210 -0.01 -11.79 -2.76
C ALA A 210 0.45 -10.54 -1.98
N GLY A 211 1.58 -10.62 -1.29
CA GLY A 211 2.14 -9.47 -0.56
C GLY A 211 2.51 -8.29 -1.45
N LEU A 212 3.04 -8.54 -2.65
CA LEU A 212 3.32 -7.47 -3.63
C LEU A 212 2.04 -6.85 -4.18
N LEU A 213 1.02 -7.64 -4.52
CA LEU A 213 -0.27 -7.11 -4.97
C LEU A 213 -0.99 -6.30 -3.89
N LEU A 214 -0.86 -6.66 -2.61
CA LEU A 214 -1.34 -5.83 -1.50
C LEU A 214 -0.63 -4.47 -1.46
N CYS A 215 0.69 -4.45 -1.71
CA CYS A 215 1.43 -3.20 -1.84
C CYS A 215 0.93 -2.39 -3.04
N SER A 216 0.63 -3.04 -4.17
CA SER A 216 0.07 -2.39 -5.36
C SER A 216 -1.31 -1.81 -5.09
N ILE A 217 -2.19 -2.50 -4.35
CA ILE A 217 -3.48 -1.94 -3.90
C ILE A 217 -3.25 -0.67 -3.06
N GLY A 218 -2.28 -0.70 -2.14
CA GLY A 218 -1.95 0.49 -1.35
C GLY A 218 -1.48 1.65 -2.23
N LEU A 219 -0.61 1.36 -3.20
CA LEU A 219 -0.10 2.30 -4.20
C LEU A 219 -1.24 2.95 -5.02
N MET A 220 -2.22 2.14 -5.46
CA MET A 220 -3.35 2.55 -6.30
C MET A 220 -4.47 3.32 -5.59
N HIS A 221 -4.47 3.32 -4.26
CA HIS A 221 -5.50 3.97 -3.45
C HIS A 221 -4.92 5.09 -2.58
N ALA A 222 -3.67 5.47 -2.84
CA ALA A 222 -2.86 6.39 -2.03
C ALA A 222 -2.85 6.05 -0.53
N MET A 223 -3.01 4.78 -0.18
CA MET A 223 -3.02 4.30 1.20
C MET A 223 -1.58 4.03 1.65
N PRO A 224 -1.22 4.20 2.93
CA PRO A 224 0.10 3.85 3.41
C PRO A 224 0.42 2.37 3.11
N TRP A 225 1.52 2.12 2.38
CA TRP A 225 1.83 0.80 1.83
C TRP A 225 3.31 0.42 1.96
N SER A 226 4.18 1.40 2.19
CA SER A 226 5.61 1.18 2.35
C SER A 226 5.90 0.20 3.50
N MET A 227 5.13 0.23 4.59
CA MET A 227 5.26 -0.74 5.68
C MET A 227 4.99 -2.19 5.26
N HIS A 228 4.11 -2.41 4.28
CA HIS A 228 3.84 -3.74 3.75
C HIS A 228 5.03 -4.23 2.94
N LEU A 229 5.63 -3.37 2.11
CA LEU A 229 6.85 -3.68 1.36
C LEU A 229 8.03 -4.01 2.31
N HIS A 230 8.18 -3.24 3.39
CA HIS A 230 9.18 -3.52 4.43
C HIS A 230 8.90 -4.83 5.16
N GLY A 231 7.63 -5.15 5.44
CA GLY A 231 7.22 -6.44 6.00
C GLY A 231 7.59 -7.60 5.08
N MET A 232 7.31 -7.49 3.78
CA MET A 232 7.70 -8.48 2.78
C MET A 232 9.22 -8.65 2.72
N TYR A 233 9.98 -7.54 2.78
CA TYR A 233 11.44 -7.60 2.85
C TYR A 233 11.94 -8.34 4.09
N GLY A 234 11.38 -8.03 5.26
CA GLY A 234 11.72 -8.71 6.51
C GLY A 234 11.43 -10.21 6.46
N LEU A 235 10.32 -10.60 5.83
CA LEU A 235 10.00 -12.02 5.59
C LEU A 235 11.05 -12.66 4.65
N LEU A 236 11.42 -12.00 3.55
CA LEU A 236 12.46 -12.52 2.66
C LEU A 236 13.80 -12.68 3.37
N GLN A 237 14.20 -11.72 4.21
CA GLN A 237 15.43 -11.83 4.99
C GLN A 237 15.38 -13.01 5.98
N ALA A 238 14.25 -13.23 6.63
CA ALA A 238 14.08 -14.32 7.60
C ALA A 238 14.08 -15.72 6.97
N HIS A 239 13.51 -15.88 5.77
CA HIS A 239 13.43 -17.16 5.06
C HIS A 239 14.58 -17.38 4.07
N GLY A 240 15.51 -16.42 3.98
CA GLY A 240 16.53 -16.35 2.95
C GLY A 240 16.00 -15.68 1.68
N LEU A 241 16.76 -14.70 1.16
CA LEU A 241 16.46 -14.03 -0.11
C LEU A 241 16.43 -15.02 -1.29
N TYR A 242 17.17 -16.13 -1.15
CA TYR A 242 17.28 -17.22 -2.11
C TYR A 242 16.97 -18.52 -1.36
N GLY A 243 15.97 -19.27 -1.83
CA GLY A 243 15.63 -20.58 -1.26
C GLY A 243 16.72 -21.63 -1.51
N PRO A 244 16.58 -22.84 -0.94
CA PRO A 244 17.46 -23.97 -1.23
C PRO A 244 17.17 -24.50 -2.65
N GLY A 245 17.80 -23.87 -3.66
CA GLY A 245 17.63 -24.16 -5.08
C GLY A 245 17.70 -22.85 -5.88
N GLU A 246 18.39 -22.87 -7.03
CA GLU A 246 18.71 -21.72 -7.88
C GLU A 246 17.55 -20.73 -8.03
N ARG A 247 17.86 -19.42 -7.93
CA ARG A 247 16.90 -18.31 -8.07
C ARG A 247 16.07 -18.52 -9.35
N THR A 248 14.79 -18.85 -9.21
CA THR A 248 13.92 -19.05 -10.38
C THR A 248 13.76 -17.73 -11.14
N GLU A 249 13.48 -17.81 -12.43
CA GLU A 249 13.18 -16.66 -13.26
C GLU A 249 11.98 -15.87 -12.70
N PHE A 250 10.94 -16.57 -12.21
CA PHE A 250 9.79 -15.93 -11.58
C PHE A 250 10.15 -15.16 -10.32
N ARG A 251 10.93 -15.80 -9.42
CA ARG A 251 11.37 -15.17 -8.19
C ARG A 251 12.22 -13.95 -8.47
N THR A 252 13.05 -14.01 -9.52
CA THR A 252 13.82 -12.86 -10.00
C THR A 252 12.90 -11.71 -10.41
N HIS A 253 11.89 -11.99 -11.22
CA HIS A 253 10.88 -11.00 -11.61
C HIS A 253 10.19 -10.38 -10.39
N LEU A 254 9.68 -11.16 -9.43
CA LEU A 254 9.03 -10.63 -8.21
C LEU A 254 9.96 -9.72 -7.39
N LEU A 255 11.25 -10.08 -7.27
CA LEU A 255 12.25 -9.25 -6.59
C LEU A 255 12.52 -7.93 -7.36
N GLU A 256 12.46 -7.95 -8.69
CA GLU A 256 12.55 -6.73 -9.49
C GLU A 256 11.35 -5.82 -9.30
N VAL A 257 10.13 -6.36 -9.34
CA VAL A 257 8.91 -5.60 -9.04
C VAL A 257 9.01 -4.94 -7.66
N MET A 258 9.45 -5.70 -6.65
CA MET A 258 9.70 -5.16 -5.32
C MET A 258 10.75 -4.04 -5.33
N GLY A 259 11.83 -4.20 -6.09
CA GLY A 259 12.87 -3.20 -6.23
C GLY A 259 12.38 -1.91 -6.89
N VAL A 260 11.54 -2.02 -7.92
CA VAL A 260 10.89 -0.89 -8.60
C VAL A 260 9.97 -0.15 -7.63
N MET A 261 9.15 -0.88 -6.86
CA MET A 261 8.27 -0.31 -5.84
C MET A 261 9.03 0.42 -4.72
N ASP A 262 10.25 -0.02 -4.41
CA ASP A 262 11.10 0.58 -3.37
C ASP A 262 11.99 1.74 -3.86
N LEU A 263 11.88 2.17 -5.12
CA LEU A 263 12.71 3.26 -5.64
C LEU A 263 12.50 4.56 -4.84
N PRO A 264 13.59 5.29 -4.53
CA PRO A 264 13.58 6.33 -3.50
C PRO A 264 12.76 7.57 -3.86
N THR A 265 12.58 7.87 -5.16
CA THR A 265 11.86 9.06 -5.63
C THR A 265 10.50 8.74 -6.25
N PHE A 266 10.08 7.48 -6.23
CA PHE A 266 8.88 7.01 -6.92
C PHE A 266 7.62 7.00 -6.04
N THR A 267 7.68 7.61 -4.86
CA THR A 267 6.54 7.69 -3.95
C THR A 267 6.54 9.02 -3.22
N VAL A 268 5.40 9.72 -3.27
CA VAL A 268 5.15 10.95 -2.51
C VAL A 268 4.57 10.58 -1.15
N GLY A 269 5.04 11.24 -0.07
CA GLY A 269 4.58 10.93 1.29
C GLY A 269 5.26 9.73 1.96
N ARG A 270 6.23 9.09 1.30
CA ARG A 270 7.06 8.03 1.89
C ARG A 270 8.16 8.61 2.77
N SER A 271 8.35 8.03 3.96
CA SER A 271 9.43 8.43 4.90
C SER A 271 10.76 7.73 4.65
N THR A 272 10.75 6.48 4.18
CA THR A 272 11.95 5.64 4.03
C THR A 272 11.83 4.67 2.85
N SER A 273 12.93 4.46 2.14
CA SER A 273 13.12 3.35 1.20
C SER A 273 14.21 2.41 1.70
N LEU A 274 14.15 1.14 1.32
CA LEU A 274 15.15 0.13 1.69
C LEU A 274 16.39 0.21 0.78
N GLY A 275 16.25 0.76 -0.43
CA GLY A 275 17.25 0.70 -1.48
C GLY A 275 17.39 -0.71 -2.06
N PHE A 276 16.29 -1.46 -2.13
CA PHE A 276 16.26 -2.87 -2.52
C PHE A 276 16.84 -3.09 -3.93
N TRP A 277 16.43 -2.29 -4.91
CA TRP A 277 16.93 -2.39 -6.29
C TRP A 277 18.46 -2.28 -6.35
N ARG A 278 19.02 -1.25 -5.70
CA ARG A 278 20.48 -1.04 -5.62
C ARG A 278 21.21 -2.24 -5.03
N GLN A 279 20.65 -2.83 -3.99
CA GLN A 279 21.28 -3.94 -3.25
C GLN A 279 21.18 -5.28 -3.97
N HIS A 280 20.11 -5.53 -4.73
CA HIS A 280 19.76 -6.87 -5.21
C HIS A 280 19.48 -6.99 -6.71
N CYS A 281 19.33 -5.87 -7.43
CA CYS A 281 18.94 -5.83 -8.84
C CYS A 281 20.01 -5.23 -9.78
N CYS A 282 20.99 -4.44 -9.30
CA CYS A 282 21.99 -3.80 -10.18
C CYS A 282 23.09 -4.75 -10.70
N ASN A 283 23.55 -5.72 -9.90
CA ASN A 283 24.67 -6.60 -10.26
C ASN A 283 24.25 -7.84 -11.06
N ARG A 284 23.62 -7.63 -12.23
CA ARG A 284 23.11 -8.73 -13.10
C ARG A 284 24.16 -9.39 -13.97
N ALA A 285 25.38 -8.83 -14.04
CA ALA A 285 26.48 -9.33 -14.86
C ALA A 285 26.91 -10.78 -14.54
N SER A 286 26.46 -11.35 -13.41
CA SER A 286 26.70 -12.75 -13.04
C SER A 286 25.67 -13.74 -13.62
N LEU A 287 24.57 -13.26 -14.18
CA LEU A 287 23.58 -14.08 -14.89
C LEU A 287 23.93 -14.05 -16.38
N GLN A 288 24.32 -15.19 -16.93
CA GLN A 288 24.67 -15.36 -18.34
C GLN A 288 23.43 -15.18 -19.24
N HIS A 289 22.93 -13.96 -19.40
CA HIS A 289 21.90 -13.63 -20.39
C HIS A 289 22.53 -12.86 -21.58
N PRO A 290 22.43 -13.35 -22.83
CA PRO A 290 23.19 -12.80 -23.96
C PRO A 290 22.55 -11.59 -24.65
N LEU A 291 21.57 -10.91 -24.06
CA LEU A 291 20.79 -9.87 -24.75
C LEU A 291 20.85 -8.55 -23.97
N GLY A 292 21.23 -7.49 -24.68
CA GLY A 292 21.49 -6.16 -24.15
C GLY A 292 20.28 -5.48 -23.53
N ASP A 293 20.57 -4.57 -22.60
CA ASP A 293 19.69 -3.58 -21.96
C ASP A 293 18.19 -3.94 -21.94
N GLU A 294 17.85 -4.97 -21.17
CA GLU A 294 16.50 -5.50 -21.11
C GLU A 294 15.61 -4.53 -20.32
N ILE A 295 14.55 -4.00 -20.94
CA ILE A 295 13.52 -3.17 -20.28
C ILE A 295 12.84 -3.97 -19.14
N GLU A 296 12.65 -3.36 -17.96
CA GLU A 296 11.90 -3.92 -16.84
C GLU A 296 10.39 -3.94 -17.16
N VAL A 297 9.72 -5.05 -16.86
CA VAL A 297 8.39 -5.40 -17.41
C VAL A 297 7.26 -4.60 -16.77
N VAL A 298 7.35 -4.29 -15.49
CA VAL A 298 6.30 -3.56 -14.77
C VAL A 298 6.37 -2.07 -15.08
N SER A 299 7.54 -1.45 -14.88
CA SER A 299 7.72 -0.01 -15.08
C SER A 299 7.87 0.38 -16.54
N GLY A 300 8.26 -0.55 -17.43
CA GLY A 300 8.58 -0.25 -18.82
C GLY A 300 9.84 0.60 -19.02
N LEU A 301 10.70 0.67 -18.00
CA LEU A 301 11.92 1.47 -18.02
C LEU A 301 13.16 0.60 -18.28
N PRO A 302 14.19 1.13 -18.95
CA PRO A 302 15.45 0.43 -19.11
C PRO A 302 16.08 0.19 -17.74
N ARG A 303 16.56 -1.04 -17.52
CA ARG A 303 17.20 -1.40 -16.24
C ARG A 303 18.44 -0.56 -15.98
N SER A 304 19.20 -0.21 -17.02
CA SER A 304 20.33 0.72 -16.93
C SER A 304 19.94 2.10 -16.36
N LEU A 305 18.74 2.60 -16.69
CA LEU A 305 18.23 3.85 -16.13
C LEU A 305 17.75 3.67 -14.68
N LEU A 306 17.07 2.56 -14.39
CA LEU A 306 16.63 2.20 -13.04
C LEU A 306 17.81 2.05 -12.07
N ASP A 307 18.92 1.51 -12.54
CA ASP A 307 20.16 1.38 -11.76
C ASP A 307 20.66 2.76 -11.29
N ILE A 308 20.67 3.76 -12.18
CA ILE A 308 21.05 5.14 -11.83
C ILE A 308 20.03 5.75 -10.86
N ILE A 309 18.72 5.61 -11.13
CA ILE A 309 17.65 6.14 -10.26
C ILE A 309 17.73 5.54 -8.84
N SER A 310 18.04 4.25 -8.72
CA SER A 310 18.16 3.57 -7.43
C SER A 310 19.28 4.11 -6.54
N CYS A 311 20.23 4.83 -7.13
CA CYS A 311 21.37 5.47 -6.47
C CYS A 311 21.11 6.94 -6.08
N ILE A 312 19.93 7.50 -6.37
CA ILE A 312 19.54 8.84 -5.89
C ILE A 312 19.58 8.86 -4.35
N GLY A 313 20.23 9.88 -3.78
CA GLY A 313 20.50 9.99 -2.34
C GLY A 313 21.65 9.12 -1.82
N HIS A 314 22.24 8.29 -2.68
CA HIS A 314 23.32 7.34 -2.33
C HIS A 314 24.49 7.40 -3.34
N GLY A 315 24.74 8.57 -3.92
CA GLY A 315 25.92 8.82 -4.75
C GLY A 315 25.67 9.01 -6.25
N ALA A 316 24.44 8.87 -6.76
CA ALA A 316 24.13 9.25 -8.13
C ALA A 316 24.35 10.75 -8.36
N THR A 317 24.84 11.09 -9.55
CA THR A 317 25.14 12.46 -9.98
C THR A 317 24.28 12.85 -11.18
N GLU A 318 24.18 14.15 -11.47
CA GLU A 318 23.55 14.61 -12.71
C GLU A 318 24.28 14.11 -13.96
N GLU A 319 25.60 13.91 -13.86
CA GLU A 319 26.42 13.43 -14.96
C GLU A 319 26.07 11.98 -15.33
N ASP A 320 25.73 11.13 -14.37
CA ASP A 320 25.31 9.75 -14.63
C ASP A 320 24.04 9.71 -15.50
N PHE A 321 23.06 10.57 -15.21
CA PHE A 321 21.85 10.72 -16.03
C PHE A 321 22.16 11.38 -17.39
N TRP A 322 23.07 12.35 -17.42
CA TRP A 322 23.44 13.03 -18.66
C TRP A 322 24.13 12.08 -19.64
N ASN A 323 25.01 11.21 -19.13
CA ASN A 323 25.81 10.25 -19.89
C ASN A 323 25.10 8.91 -20.12
N TRP A 324 23.88 8.72 -19.61
CA TRP A 324 23.12 7.50 -19.84
C TRP A 324 22.95 7.26 -21.36
N PRO A 325 23.38 6.10 -21.90
CA PRO A 325 23.53 5.88 -23.34
C PRO A 325 22.20 5.73 -24.09
N GLY A 326 21.08 5.58 -23.37
CA GLY A 326 19.80 5.20 -23.95
C GLY A 326 19.66 3.69 -24.13
N SER A 327 18.45 3.29 -24.53
CA SER A 327 18.07 1.91 -24.85
C SER A 327 17.24 1.91 -26.15
N PRO A 328 17.23 0.82 -26.94
CA PRO A 328 16.33 0.72 -28.09
C PRO A 328 14.87 0.61 -27.64
N GLY A 329 13.97 1.34 -28.31
CA GLY A 329 12.53 1.32 -28.05
C GLY A 329 11.70 1.94 -29.17
N SER A 330 10.39 2.00 -28.96
CA SER A 330 9.44 2.74 -29.80
C SER A 330 9.57 4.25 -29.61
N LEU A 331 8.94 5.05 -30.49
CA LEU A 331 8.96 6.51 -30.40
C LEU A 331 8.43 7.00 -29.05
N THR A 332 7.32 6.45 -28.57
CA THR A 332 6.70 6.85 -27.29
C THR A 332 7.58 6.41 -26.11
N GLN A 333 8.18 5.22 -26.16
CA GLN A 333 9.15 4.78 -25.15
C GLN A 333 10.35 5.72 -25.05
N HIS A 334 10.92 6.16 -26.17
CA HIS A 334 12.02 7.12 -26.14
C HIS A 334 11.60 8.46 -25.49
N GLN A 335 10.41 8.98 -25.79
CA GLN A 335 9.90 10.19 -25.14
C GLN A 335 9.77 10.00 -23.62
N LEU A 336 9.23 8.85 -23.20
CA LEU A 336 9.08 8.52 -21.79
C LEU A 336 10.44 8.43 -21.08
N TRP A 337 11.39 7.68 -21.64
CA TRP A 337 12.68 7.46 -21.01
C TRP A 337 13.51 8.74 -20.91
N GLU A 338 13.44 9.61 -21.93
CA GLU A 338 14.04 10.95 -21.84
C GLU A 338 13.40 11.80 -20.75
N ALA A 339 12.07 11.75 -20.60
CA ALA A 339 11.38 12.43 -19.50
C ALA A 339 11.85 11.92 -18.12
N TYR A 340 11.98 10.60 -17.94
CA TYR A 340 12.48 10.00 -16.70
C TYR A 340 13.94 10.36 -16.41
N ARG A 341 14.80 10.35 -17.44
CA ARG A 341 16.22 10.73 -17.34
C ARG A 341 16.37 12.17 -16.86
N LEU A 342 15.65 13.10 -17.50
CA LEU A 342 15.64 14.51 -17.13
C LEU A 342 15.02 14.75 -15.75
N ALA A 343 13.96 14.00 -15.40
CA ALA A 343 13.39 14.02 -14.06
C ALA A 343 14.38 13.53 -13.01
N GLY A 344 15.19 12.50 -13.30
CA GLY A 344 16.29 12.06 -12.46
C GLY A 344 17.31 13.17 -12.19
N MET A 345 17.71 13.93 -13.22
CA MET A 345 18.58 15.10 -13.04
C MET A 345 17.96 16.16 -12.12
N LEU A 346 16.67 16.48 -12.32
CA LEU A 346 15.97 17.41 -11.42
C LEU A 346 15.87 16.87 -9.99
N ALA A 347 15.66 15.57 -9.82
CA ALA A 347 15.57 14.95 -8.52
C ALA A 347 16.89 15.06 -7.74
N ILE A 348 18.04 14.98 -8.43
CA ILE A 348 19.36 15.23 -7.82
C ILE A 348 19.49 16.70 -7.36
N ARG A 349 19.03 17.65 -8.17
CA ARG A 349 19.06 19.09 -7.82
C ARG A 349 18.16 19.40 -6.63
N TYR A 350 17.00 18.76 -6.57
CA TYR A 350 16.02 18.88 -5.52
C TYR A 350 16.26 17.82 -4.44
N GLY A 351 17.38 17.94 -3.70
CA GLY A 351 17.76 17.01 -2.63
C GLY A 351 16.75 16.87 -1.47
N HIS A 352 15.72 17.73 -1.41
CA HIS A 352 14.62 17.69 -0.43
C HIS A 352 13.51 16.67 -0.77
N LEU A 353 13.58 15.97 -1.91
CA LEU A 353 12.63 14.90 -2.26
C LEU A 353 12.83 13.63 -1.42
N LEU A 354 13.97 13.51 -0.76
CA LEU A 354 14.29 12.41 0.12
C LEU A 354 14.06 12.88 1.55
N LEU A 355 12.95 12.46 2.18
CA LEU A 355 12.73 12.54 3.63
C LEU A 355 13.69 11.62 4.42
N VAL A 356 14.72 11.06 3.76
CA VAL A 356 15.74 10.25 4.39
C VAL A 356 16.59 11.15 5.28
N PRO A 357 16.74 10.85 6.58
CA PRO A 357 17.71 11.53 7.40
C PRO A 357 19.07 11.35 6.74
N GLN A 358 19.71 12.44 6.34
CA GLN A 358 21.15 12.41 6.12
C GLN A 358 21.74 11.90 7.43
N SER A 359 22.29 10.68 7.42
CA SER A 359 23.14 10.25 8.51
C SER A 359 24.15 11.37 8.67
N SER A 360 24.17 12.00 9.86
CA SER A 360 25.12 13.03 10.20
C SER A 360 26.50 12.39 10.29
N GLY A 361 27.05 12.02 9.15
CA GLY A 361 28.44 11.72 8.94
C GLY A 361 29.15 13.05 8.99
N THR A 362 29.76 13.31 10.12
CA THR A 362 30.78 14.32 10.37
C THR A 362 31.43 14.80 9.07
N LEU A 363 31.21 16.07 8.72
CA LEU A 363 32.04 16.80 7.77
C LEU A 363 33.48 16.83 8.32
N THR A 364 34.23 15.75 8.14
CA THR A 364 35.68 15.85 8.10
C THR A 364 36.02 16.39 6.73
N GLY A 365 36.34 17.67 6.69
CA GLY A 365 36.95 18.30 5.52
C GLY A 365 38.20 17.52 5.13
N SER A 366 38.06 16.65 4.14
CA SER A 366 39.17 16.07 3.42
C SER A 366 39.35 16.91 2.16
N THR A 367 40.24 17.89 2.25
CA THR A 367 40.92 18.48 1.10
C THR A 367 41.61 17.36 0.33
N VAL A 368 40.89 16.75 -0.61
CA VAL A 368 41.49 15.93 -1.66
C VAL A 368 42.04 16.92 -2.67
N GLN A 369 43.37 17.00 -2.73
CA GLN A 369 44.10 17.72 -3.75
C GLN A 369 43.55 17.31 -5.13
N ALA A 370 43.03 18.29 -5.84
CA ALA A 370 42.65 18.18 -7.23
C ALA A 370 43.91 17.78 -8.03
N ASN A 371 43.96 16.53 -8.47
CA ASN A 371 44.85 16.16 -9.55
C ASN A 371 44.30 16.80 -10.82
N GLU A 372 45.00 17.82 -11.31
CA GLU A 372 44.78 18.47 -12.59
C GLU A 372 44.91 17.45 -13.73
N ALA A 373 43.78 16.83 -14.08
CA ALA A 373 43.59 16.21 -15.39
C ALA A 373 42.53 17.01 -16.13
N SER A 374 43.02 17.87 -17.04
CA SER A 374 42.30 18.53 -18.14
C SER A 374 40.93 17.91 -18.46
N SER A 375 39.88 18.37 -17.80
CA SER A 375 38.49 18.04 -18.11
C SER A 375 37.76 19.36 -18.30
N ARG A 376 37.27 19.59 -19.53
CA ARG A 376 36.41 20.75 -19.81
C ARG A 376 35.23 20.69 -18.82
N PRO A 377 34.81 21.79 -18.19
CA PRO A 377 33.66 21.76 -17.30
C PRO A 377 32.44 21.29 -18.09
N LEU A 378 31.82 20.19 -17.66
CA LEU A 378 30.59 19.69 -18.26
C LEU A 378 29.51 20.77 -18.10
N MET A 379 29.00 21.29 -19.22
CA MET A 379 27.94 22.29 -19.21
C MET A 379 26.59 21.58 -19.20
N LEU A 380 26.03 21.40 -18.00
CA LEU A 380 24.71 20.82 -17.81
C LEU A 380 23.60 21.86 -18.06
N PRO A 381 22.42 21.46 -18.58
CA PRO A 381 21.32 22.39 -18.84
C PRO A 381 20.75 23.05 -17.57
N SER A 382 20.21 24.26 -17.66
CA SER A 382 19.56 24.93 -16.51
C SER A 382 18.26 24.23 -16.10
N THR A 383 17.82 24.43 -14.86
CA THR A 383 16.59 23.82 -14.31
C THR A 383 15.36 24.17 -15.14
N THR A 384 15.27 25.41 -15.62
CA THR A 384 14.22 25.88 -16.53
C THR A 384 14.19 25.07 -17.84
N VAL A 385 15.36 24.82 -18.45
CA VAL A 385 15.45 24.04 -19.70
C VAL A 385 15.08 22.59 -19.47
N ILE A 386 15.50 22.00 -18.35
CA ILE A 386 15.16 20.61 -18.02
C ILE A 386 13.64 20.49 -17.78
N ALA A 387 13.05 21.37 -16.97
CA ALA A 387 11.61 21.37 -16.68
C ALA A 387 10.78 21.54 -17.97
N SER A 388 11.13 22.49 -18.83
CA SER A 388 10.41 22.69 -20.10
C SER A 388 10.53 21.50 -21.04
N ARG A 389 11.69 20.82 -21.08
CA ARG A 389 11.88 19.60 -21.88
C ARG A 389 11.06 18.43 -21.35
N ILE A 390 11.02 18.22 -20.04
CA ILE A 390 10.16 17.19 -19.45
C ILE A 390 8.71 17.43 -19.86
N VAL A 391 8.19 18.65 -19.67
CA VAL A 391 6.81 18.99 -20.05
C VAL A 391 6.56 18.82 -21.55
N SER A 392 7.54 19.14 -22.41
CA SER A 392 7.45 18.90 -23.86
C SER A 392 7.33 17.40 -24.20
N HIS A 393 8.11 16.53 -23.54
CA HIS A 393 7.99 15.08 -23.70
C HIS A 393 6.63 14.57 -23.24
N LEU A 394 6.11 15.10 -22.12
CA LEU A 394 4.78 14.76 -21.61
C LEU A 394 3.67 15.17 -22.57
N ASP A 395 3.75 16.37 -23.17
CA ASP A 395 2.79 16.82 -24.17
C ASP A 395 2.83 15.94 -25.44
N ALA A 396 4.03 15.55 -25.89
CA ALA A 396 4.19 14.63 -27.02
C ALA A 396 3.53 13.26 -26.74
N LEU A 397 3.74 12.71 -25.53
CA LEU A 397 3.11 11.47 -25.10
C LEU A 397 1.59 11.59 -25.03
N ARG A 398 1.08 12.71 -24.49
CA ARG A 398 -0.36 12.99 -24.40
C ARG A 398 -1.02 13.06 -25.78
N ARG A 399 -0.40 13.75 -26.75
CA ARG A 399 -0.91 13.83 -28.12
C ARG A 399 -0.91 12.46 -28.80
N ALA A 400 0.18 11.70 -28.67
CA ALA A 400 0.26 10.35 -29.20
C ALA A 400 -0.80 9.42 -28.57
N PHE A 401 -1.10 9.58 -27.28
CA PHE A 401 -2.14 8.84 -26.60
C PHE A 401 -3.53 9.15 -27.17
N THR A 402 -3.89 10.43 -27.33
CA THR A 402 -5.19 10.81 -27.92
C THR A 402 -5.39 10.33 -29.36
N GLU A 403 -4.32 10.14 -30.13
CA GLU A 403 -4.38 9.63 -31.50
C GLU A 403 -4.52 8.11 -31.57
N THR A 404 -4.20 7.39 -30.48
CA THR A 404 -4.08 5.92 -30.44
C THR A 404 -5.11 5.23 -29.54
N GLU A 405 -6.14 5.94 -29.06
CA GLU A 405 -7.27 5.37 -28.30
C GLU A 405 -7.86 4.15 -29.03
N GLY A 406 -7.42 2.95 -28.63
CA GLY A 406 -7.70 1.69 -29.30
C GLY A 406 -6.51 0.71 -29.37
N ALA A 407 -5.27 1.16 -29.15
CA ALA A 407 -4.06 0.37 -29.40
C ALA A 407 -3.32 -0.13 -28.13
N GLY A 408 -4.02 -0.60 -27.09
CA GLY A 408 -3.41 -1.36 -25.96
C GLY A 408 -2.18 -0.77 -25.24
N SER A 409 -1.88 0.51 -25.47
CA SER A 409 -0.71 1.21 -24.94
C SER A 409 -1.07 1.82 -23.59
N LEU A 410 -0.39 1.38 -22.54
CA LEU A 410 -0.58 1.90 -21.18
C LEU A 410 0.44 2.97 -20.82
N ILE A 411 1.26 3.42 -21.78
CA ILE A 411 2.42 4.29 -21.53
C ILE A 411 2.09 5.58 -20.78
N PHE A 412 0.85 6.04 -20.85
CA PHE A 412 0.38 7.20 -20.13
C PHE A 412 0.36 6.99 -18.61
N ASN A 413 0.26 5.74 -18.12
CA ASN A 413 0.33 5.42 -16.68
C ASN A 413 1.69 5.81 -16.08
N ALA A 414 2.77 5.69 -16.86
CA ALA A 414 4.14 5.98 -16.44
C ALA A 414 4.48 7.49 -16.40
N ILE A 415 3.56 8.41 -16.74
CA ILE A 415 3.91 9.83 -16.81
C ILE A 415 3.98 10.50 -15.42
N LYS A 416 3.45 9.86 -14.38
CA LYS A 416 3.29 10.43 -13.03
C LYS A 416 4.60 10.95 -12.45
N TYR A 417 5.65 10.13 -12.49
CA TYR A 417 6.98 10.52 -11.98
C TYR A 417 7.55 11.77 -12.66
N PRO A 418 7.76 11.79 -13.99
CA PRO A 418 8.29 12.97 -14.65
C PRO A 418 7.37 14.21 -14.52
N ALA A 419 6.05 14.03 -14.58
CA ALA A 419 5.10 15.12 -14.38
C ALA A 419 5.21 15.75 -12.99
N PHE A 420 5.28 14.91 -11.95
CA PHE A 420 5.42 15.39 -10.58
C PHE A 420 6.74 16.14 -10.37
N ILE A 421 7.86 15.56 -10.79
CA ILE A 421 9.19 16.17 -10.60
C ILE A 421 9.31 17.52 -11.32
N ALA A 422 8.77 17.64 -12.54
CA ALA A 422 8.70 18.92 -13.23
C ALA A 422 7.75 19.91 -12.52
N GLY A 423 6.60 19.42 -12.07
CA GLY A 423 5.60 20.19 -11.32
C GLY A 423 6.15 20.80 -10.02
N LEU A 424 7.12 20.15 -9.36
CA LEU A 424 7.73 20.69 -8.15
C LEU A 424 8.55 21.96 -8.37
N GLN A 425 8.89 22.30 -9.61
CA GLN A 425 9.58 23.54 -9.97
C GLN A 425 8.62 24.74 -9.95
N ALA A 426 7.98 25.00 -8.81
CA ALA A 426 6.84 25.92 -8.67
C ALA A 426 7.12 27.34 -9.23
N ASP A 427 8.29 27.92 -8.97
CA ASP A 427 8.64 29.24 -9.52
C ASP A 427 8.65 29.26 -11.05
N ILE A 428 9.18 28.20 -11.68
CA ILE A 428 9.23 28.07 -13.13
C ILE A 428 7.84 27.82 -13.71
N ILE A 429 7.09 26.90 -13.09
CA ILE A 429 5.74 26.52 -13.55
C ILE A 429 4.76 27.68 -13.39
N ASN A 430 4.84 28.46 -12.30
CA ASN A 430 4.00 29.64 -12.10
C ASN A 430 4.37 30.80 -13.04
N ALA A 431 5.64 30.92 -13.43
CA ALA A 431 6.09 31.92 -14.40
C ALA A 431 5.71 31.58 -15.85
N GLN A 432 5.38 30.32 -16.16
CA GLN A 432 5.09 29.85 -17.51
C GLN A 432 3.74 29.11 -17.57
N PRO A 433 2.63 29.82 -17.81
CA PRO A 433 1.28 29.25 -17.83
C PRO A 433 1.12 28.06 -18.78
N GLU A 434 1.76 28.11 -19.96
CA GLU A 434 1.71 27.03 -20.96
C GLU A 434 2.22 25.70 -20.40
N LEU A 435 3.30 25.71 -19.60
CA LEU A 435 3.82 24.48 -18.99
C LEU A 435 2.88 23.95 -17.91
N LYS A 436 2.30 24.86 -17.12
CA LYS A 436 1.33 24.53 -16.07
C LYS A 436 0.07 23.90 -16.64
N ASP A 437 -0.43 24.42 -17.75
CA ASP A 437 -1.62 23.92 -18.42
C ASP A 437 -1.39 22.53 -19.03
N VAL A 438 -0.20 22.26 -19.59
CA VAL A 438 0.15 20.90 -20.04
C VAL A 438 0.16 19.92 -18.88
N LEU A 439 0.79 20.27 -17.74
CA LEU A 439 0.81 19.39 -16.56
C LEU A 439 -0.61 19.13 -16.03
N ARG A 440 -1.47 20.16 -15.98
CA ARG A 440 -2.89 20.00 -15.66
C ARG A 440 -3.56 19.04 -16.62
N CYS A 441 -3.42 19.23 -17.93
CA CYS A 441 -4.00 18.34 -18.93
C CYS A 441 -3.49 16.89 -18.80
N CYS A 442 -2.22 16.70 -18.44
CA CYS A 442 -1.66 15.36 -18.24
C CYS A 442 -2.23 14.65 -16.99
N LEU A 443 -2.54 15.40 -15.92
CA LEU A 443 -2.95 14.85 -14.63
C LEU A 443 -4.46 14.98 -14.35
N SER A 444 -5.19 15.71 -15.17
CA SER A 444 -6.65 15.82 -15.10
C SER A 444 -7.31 14.57 -15.67
N THR A 445 -8.51 14.26 -15.18
CA THR A 445 -9.36 13.17 -15.63
C THR A 445 -9.64 13.27 -17.13
N TYR A 446 -9.08 12.35 -17.92
CA TYR A 446 -9.69 11.88 -19.15
C TYR A 446 -10.71 10.80 -18.77
N ASP A 447 -11.84 10.70 -19.49
CA ASP A 447 -12.78 9.58 -19.40
C ASP A 447 -12.01 8.28 -19.76
N HIS A 448 -11.27 7.72 -18.82
CA HIS A 448 -10.47 6.53 -19.05
C HIS A 448 -11.38 5.32 -18.84
N PRO A 449 -11.58 4.47 -19.86
CA PRO A 449 -12.47 3.31 -19.75
C PRO A 449 -12.00 2.26 -18.72
N HIS A 450 -10.85 2.44 -18.06
CA HIS A 450 -10.21 1.45 -17.18
C HIS A 450 -10.01 1.90 -15.71
N GLY A 451 -10.54 3.06 -15.28
CA GLY A 451 -10.76 3.35 -13.86
C GLY A 451 -9.55 3.78 -12.99
N PHE A 452 -8.43 4.22 -13.59
CA PHE A 452 -7.25 4.73 -12.86
C PHE A 452 -7.31 6.21 -12.47
N GLU A 453 -8.51 6.80 -12.53
CA GLU A 453 -8.75 8.24 -12.43
C GLU A 453 -8.26 8.85 -11.10
N ARG A 454 -8.31 8.08 -10.00
CA ARG A 454 -8.17 8.63 -8.65
C ARG A 454 -6.75 9.07 -8.27
N ASP A 455 -5.72 8.36 -8.73
CA ASP A 455 -4.33 8.65 -8.31
C ASP A 455 -3.74 9.87 -9.02
N PHE A 456 -4.12 10.10 -10.27
CA PHE A 456 -3.72 11.26 -11.04
C PHE A 456 -4.31 12.55 -10.47
N GLU A 457 -5.59 12.50 -10.07
CA GLU A 457 -6.28 13.62 -9.41
C GLU A 457 -5.62 13.99 -8.09
N LEU A 458 -5.33 13.00 -7.23
CA LEU A 458 -4.63 13.24 -5.95
C LEU A 458 -3.24 13.86 -6.16
N LEU A 459 -2.53 13.42 -7.20
CA LEU A 459 -1.23 13.99 -7.56
C LEU A 459 -1.35 15.45 -8.01
N LEU A 460 -2.36 15.76 -8.83
CA LEU A 460 -2.65 17.12 -9.26
C LEU A 460 -3.06 18.02 -8.09
N GLU A 461 -3.88 17.53 -7.15
CA GLU A 461 -4.26 18.28 -5.95
C GLU A 461 -3.04 18.68 -5.11
N VAL A 462 -2.09 17.76 -4.92
CA VAL A 462 -0.83 18.05 -4.22
C VAL A 462 -0.02 19.13 -4.96
N LEU A 463 0.04 19.05 -6.29
CA LEU A 463 0.76 20.05 -7.10
C LEU A 463 0.07 21.42 -7.12
N GLU A 464 -1.25 21.50 -7.20
CA GLU A 464 -1.98 22.77 -7.16
C GLU A 464 -1.79 23.52 -5.84
N GLU A 465 -1.80 22.78 -4.73
CA GLU A 465 -1.53 23.33 -3.43
C GLU A 465 -0.07 23.78 -3.29
N TRP A 466 0.86 22.96 -3.78
CA TRP A 466 2.29 23.31 -3.86
C TRP A 466 2.50 24.58 -4.67
N TRP A 467 1.93 24.69 -5.87
CA TRP A 467 2.05 25.88 -6.72
C TRP A 467 1.49 27.14 -6.07
N SER A 468 0.56 27.02 -5.14
CA SER A 468 -0.07 28.15 -4.46
C SER A 468 0.71 28.59 -3.21
N HIS A 469 1.40 27.67 -2.53
CA HIS A 469 1.95 27.91 -1.18
C HIS A 469 3.38 27.39 -0.98
N HIS A 470 4.16 27.12 -2.04
CA HIS A 470 5.51 26.52 -1.90
C HIS A 470 6.48 27.36 -1.06
N HIS A 471 6.28 28.67 -0.95
CA HIS A 471 7.08 29.52 -0.06
C HIS A 471 6.84 29.27 1.43
N ASP A 472 5.64 28.77 1.78
CA ASP A 472 5.23 28.50 3.17
C ASP A 472 5.33 27.00 3.53
N MET A 473 5.67 26.16 2.56
CA MET A 473 5.77 24.70 2.70
C MET A 473 7.22 24.24 2.65
N ALA A 474 7.60 23.30 3.52
CA ALA A 474 8.96 22.76 3.51
C ALA A 474 9.20 21.81 2.32
N ASN A 475 8.23 20.95 2.00
CA ASN A 475 8.25 20.09 0.82
C ASN A 475 6.85 19.51 0.52
N ALA A 476 6.61 19.09 -0.72
CA ALA A 476 5.35 18.46 -1.13
C ALA A 476 5.15 17.05 -0.53
N HIS A 477 6.22 16.38 -0.06
CA HIS A 477 6.11 15.05 0.56
C HIS A 477 5.45 15.13 1.95
N GLU A 478 5.74 16.18 2.72
CA GLU A 478 5.14 16.47 4.03
C GLU A 478 3.65 16.74 3.90
N LEU A 479 3.21 17.36 2.79
CA LEU A 479 1.78 17.56 2.51
C LEU A 479 1.05 16.22 2.37
N ALA A 480 1.59 15.28 1.59
CA ALA A 480 1.04 13.94 1.45
C ALA A 480 1.08 13.17 2.79
N LEU A 481 2.21 13.25 3.51
CA LEU A 481 2.38 12.60 4.82
C LEU A 481 1.38 13.15 5.86
N ALA A 482 1.17 14.46 5.91
CA ALA A 482 0.21 15.10 6.82
C ALA A 482 -1.24 14.66 6.55
N ARG A 483 -1.55 14.29 5.31
CA ARG A 483 -2.83 13.72 4.89
C ARG A 483 -2.93 12.21 5.11
N GLY A 484 -1.83 11.57 5.55
CA GLY A 484 -1.75 10.12 5.70
C GLY A 484 -1.80 9.37 4.37
N MET A 485 -1.29 9.99 3.29
CA MET A 485 -1.30 9.44 1.94
C MET A 485 0.11 9.03 1.51
N GLU A 486 0.22 7.91 0.80
CA GLU A 486 1.43 7.50 0.08
C GLU A 486 1.09 7.31 -1.40
N ILE A 487 1.42 8.30 -2.24
CA ILE A 487 1.04 8.32 -3.67
C ILE A 487 2.17 7.71 -4.50
N GLY A 488 1.87 6.64 -5.23
CA GLY A 488 2.81 6.01 -6.16
C GLY A 488 2.96 6.76 -7.48
N LEU A 489 4.20 7.03 -7.87
CA LEU A 489 4.56 7.67 -9.14
C LEU A 489 4.93 6.68 -10.25
N LEU A 490 4.75 5.39 -9.98
CA LEU A 490 4.99 4.26 -10.89
C LEU A 490 3.90 4.06 -11.92
#